data_AF-A0A340TBD1-F1
#
_entry.id   AF-A0A340TBD1-F1
#
_cell.length_a   1.000
_cell.length_b   1.000
_cell.length_c   1.000
_cell.angle_alpha   90.00
_cell.angle_beta   90.00
_cell.angle_gamma   90.00
#
_symmetry.space_group_name_H-M   'P 1'
#
loop_
_entity.id
_entity.type
_entity.pdbx_description
1 polymer ?
#
loop_
_entity_poly.entity_id
_entity_poly.type
_entity_poly.pdbx_seq_one_letter_code
_entity_poly.pdbx_strand_id
1 'polypeptide(L)'
;MNQVAIVVTFCAHFMVQHANGAMTMKQLTNSMDMMRQACAPKFKVEEAELHGLRKSVFPADPNKDLKCYTMCIAQMAGTMTKKGEISFTKTMAQIEAMLPPELKTMAKEALSHCKDTQASYKDPCDKTYFSAKCAADFSPDTFMFP
;
A
#
# COMPACT_ATOMS: atom_id res chain seq x y z
N MET A 1 47.45 11.61 22.06
CA MET A 1 46.14 11.08 22.50
C MET A 1 45.17 12.23 22.72
N ASN A 2 45.00 13.11 21.74
CA ASN A 2 44.06 13.11 20.61
C ASN A 2 42.59 13.34 21.00
N GLN A 3 42.29 14.58 21.38
CA GLN A 3 40.96 15.14 21.67
C GLN A 3 39.98 15.10 20.46
N VAL A 4 40.45 14.67 19.29
CA VAL A 4 39.66 14.58 18.05
C VAL A 4 38.59 13.47 18.11
N ALA A 5 38.81 12.40 18.89
CA ALA A 5 37.88 11.26 18.97
C ALA A 5 36.55 11.60 19.68
N ILE A 6 36.55 12.56 20.59
CA ILE A 6 35.38 12.92 21.39
C ILE A 6 34.38 13.75 20.56
N VAL A 7 34.86 14.60 19.66
CA VAL A 7 34.00 15.47 18.82
C VAL A 7 33.25 14.66 17.75
N VAL A 8 33.89 13.66 17.15
CA VAL A 8 33.27 12.81 16.12
C VAL A 8 32.14 11.94 16.70
N THR A 9 32.30 11.50 17.95
CA THR A 9 31.31 10.63 18.61
C THR A 9 30.03 11.39 19.00
N PHE A 10 30.12 12.70 19.27
CA PHE A 10 28.95 13.55 19.58
C PHE A 10 28.13 13.94 18.34
N CYS A 11 28.74 14.07 17.15
CA CYS A 11 27.99 14.35 15.91
C CYS A 11 27.13 13.16 15.44
N ALA A 12 27.53 11.92 15.72
CA ALA A 12 26.79 10.74 15.29
C ALA A 12 25.48 10.51 16.09
N HIS A 13 25.38 11.05 17.30
CA HIS A 13 24.19 10.88 18.16
C HIS A 13 23.07 11.90 17.85
N PHE A 14 23.33 12.94 17.05
CA PHE A 14 22.33 13.95 16.72
C PHE A 14 21.51 13.64 15.46
N MET A 15 21.72 12.48 14.84
CA MET A 15 20.90 11.99 13.72
C MET A 15 19.85 10.96 14.12
N VAL A 16 19.69 10.68 15.41
CA VAL A 16 18.47 10.02 15.89
C VAL A 16 17.37 11.08 15.94
N GLN A 17 16.93 11.53 14.77
CA GLN A 17 15.59 12.06 14.66
C GLN A 17 14.67 10.90 15.05
N HIS A 18 13.96 11.06 16.17
CA HIS A 18 12.75 10.30 16.42
C HIS A 18 11.84 10.49 15.20
N ALA A 19 11.92 9.57 14.25
CA ALA A 19 10.97 9.49 13.16
C ALA A 19 9.63 9.15 13.82
N ASN A 20 8.75 10.15 13.94
CA ASN A 20 7.34 9.89 14.12
C ASN A 20 6.96 8.83 13.07
N GLY A 21 6.54 7.65 13.53
CA GLY A 21 6.48 6.42 12.71
C GLY A 21 5.44 6.38 11.60
N ALA A 22 5.01 7.53 11.06
CA ALA A 22 4.10 7.64 9.94
C ALA A 22 4.76 8.44 8.81
N MET A 23 4.56 8.01 7.56
CA MET A 23 5.08 8.74 6.41
C MET A 23 4.31 10.05 6.21
N THR A 24 4.98 11.07 5.69
CA THR A 24 4.30 12.24 5.12
C THR A 24 3.54 11.86 3.85
N MET A 25 2.54 12.64 3.44
CA MET A 25 1.82 12.42 2.18
C MET A 25 2.74 12.34 0.96
N LYS A 26 3.83 13.13 0.94
CA LYS A 26 4.84 13.08 -0.14
C LYS A 26 5.59 11.75 -0.14
N GLN A 27 6.01 11.27 1.02
CA GLN A 27 6.69 9.97 1.14
C GLN A 27 5.75 8.82 0.76
N LEU A 28 4.49 8.85 1.24
CA LEU A 28 3.47 7.87 0.87
C LEU A 28 3.27 7.81 -0.65
N THR A 29 3.10 8.97 -1.30
CA THR A 29 2.91 9.07 -2.75
C THR A 29 4.12 8.53 -3.50
N ASN A 30 5.33 8.88 -3.09
CA ASN A 30 6.56 8.36 -3.71
C ASN A 30 6.68 6.83 -3.54
N SER A 31 6.32 6.29 -2.37
CA SER A 31 6.30 4.85 -2.14
C SER A 31 5.29 4.13 -3.04
N MET A 32 4.11 4.72 -3.23
CA MET A 32 3.10 4.23 -4.17
C MET A 32 3.62 4.23 -5.62
N ASP A 33 4.29 5.31 -6.05
CA ASP A 33 4.86 5.42 -7.39
C ASP A 33 5.95 4.38 -7.64
N MET A 34 6.80 4.09 -6.64
CA MET A 34 7.81 3.03 -6.73
C MET A 34 7.17 1.64 -6.89
N MET A 35 6.10 1.34 -6.15
CA MET A 35 5.39 0.07 -6.30
C MET A 35 4.73 -0.06 -7.68
N ARG A 36 4.11 1.03 -8.18
CA ARG A 36 3.58 1.09 -9.55
C ARG A 36 4.66 0.78 -10.58
N GLN A 37 5.79 1.47 -10.52
CA GLN A 37 6.90 1.30 -11.46
C GLN A 37 7.44 -0.14 -11.48
N ALA A 38 7.42 -0.82 -10.34
CA ALA A 38 7.87 -2.21 -10.25
C ALA A 38 6.84 -3.25 -10.72
N CYS A 39 5.54 -2.92 -10.68
CA CYS A 39 4.47 -3.84 -11.04
C CYS A 39 3.88 -3.61 -12.44
N ALA A 40 3.63 -2.37 -12.84
CA ALA A 40 2.95 -2.04 -14.08
C ALA A 40 3.62 -2.67 -15.34
N PRO A 41 4.97 -2.65 -15.49
CA PRO A 41 5.63 -3.24 -16.67
C PRO A 41 5.44 -4.75 -16.84
N LYS A 42 4.92 -5.46 -15.83
CA LYS A 42 4.68 -6.91 -15.88
C LYS A 42 3.35 -7.28 -16.54
N PHE A 43 2.51 -6.30 -16.84
CA PHE A 43 1.13 -6.48 -17.29
C PHE A 43 0.80 -5.51 -18.43
N LYS A 44 -0.18 -5.84 -19.28
CA LYS A 44 -0.67 -4.93 -20.32
C LYS A 44 -1.79 -4.06 -19.75
N VAL A 45 -1.42 -3.16 -18.84
CA VAL A 45 -2.31 -2.19 -18.20
C VAL A 45 -2.19 -0.83 -18.90
N GLU A 46 -3.32 -0.16 -19.07
CA GLU A 46 -3.34 1.17 -19.66
C GLU A 46 -3.04 2.23 -18.59
N GLU A 47 -2.28 3.28 -18.94
CA GLU A 47 -1.92 4.34 -17.98
C GLU A 47 -3.17 5.03 -17.39
N ALA A 48 -4.24 5.13 -18.18
CA ALA A 48 -5.51 5.67 -17.72
C ALA A 48 -6.16 4.83 -16.62
N GLU A 49 -6.05 3.50 -16.69
CA GLU A 49 -6.55 2.59 -15.64
C GLU A 49 -5.74 2.79 -14.35
N LEU A 50 -4.40 2.84 -14.45
CA LEU A 50 -3.52 3.04 -13.29
C LEU A 50 -3.74 4.39 -12.62
N HIS A 51 -3.94 5.45 -13.40
CA HIS A 51 -4.29 6.77 -12.87
C HIS A 51 -5.69 6.77 -12.23
N GLY A 52 -6.62 5.99 -12.77
CA GLY A 52 -7.93 5.73 -12.15
C GLY A 52 -7.81 5.07 -10.77
N LEU A 53 -7.03 3.99 -10.66
CA LEU A 53 -6.82 3.28 -9.39
C LEU A 53 -6.26 4.19 -8.30
N ARG A 54 -5.34 5.11 -8.65
CA ARG A 54 -4.79 6.12 -7.72
C ARG A 54 -5.86 7.03 -7.11
N LYS A 55 -6.97 7.22 -7.81
CA LYS A 55 -8.10 8.08 -7.46
C LYS A 55 -9.34 7.28 -7.05
N SER A 56 -9.17 6.06 -6.54
CA SER A 56 -10.27 5.18 -6.12
C SER A 56 -11.23 4.76 -7.25
N VAL A 57 -10.86 4.94 -8.51
CA VAL A 57 -11.70 4.52 -9.65
C VAL A 57 -11.31 3.11 -10.07
N PHE A 58 -12.10 2.14 -9.61
CA PHE A 58 -11.95 0.72 -9.96
C PHE A 58 -13.08 0.30 -10.92
N PRO A 59 -12.78 0.03 -12.20
CA PRO A 59 -13.74 -0.53 -13.16
C PRO A 59 -14.51 -1.75 -12.62
N ALA A 60 -15.79 -1.89 -12.99
CA ALA A 60 -16.58 -3.06 -12.60
C ALA A 60 -16.10 -4.34 -13.32
N ASP A 61 -15.70 -4.21 -14.59
CA ASP A 61 -15.29 -5.30 -15.46
C ASP A 61 -13.82 -5.15 -15.91
N PRO A 62 -12.84 -5.24 -14.98
CA PRO A 62 -11.43 -5.14 -15.32
C PRO A 62 -10.96 -6.35 -16.13
N ASN A 63 -9.98 -6.12 -17.01
CA ASN A 63 -9.27 -7.23 -17.63
C ASN A 63 -8.40 -7.98 -16.60
N LYS A 64 -7.87 -9.15 -16.97
CA LYS A 64 -7.04 -9.98 -16.07
C LYS A 64 -5.74 -9.28 -15.64
N ASP A 65 -5.15 -8.49 -16.53
CA ASP A 65 -3.86 -7.83 -16.31
C ASP A 65 -3.96 -6.75 -15.23
N LEU A 66 -5.03 -5.95 -15.22
CA LEU A 66 -5.30 -4.96 -14.18
C LEU A 66 -5.56 -5.62 -12.82
N LYS A 67 -6.26 -6.75 -12.80
CA LYS A 67 -6.47 -7.52 -11.56
C LYS A 67 -5.16 -8.11 -11.03
N CYS A 68 -4.31 -8.63 -11.90
CA CYS A 68 -3.03 -9.18 -11.48
C CYS A 68 -2.01 -8.09 -11.13
N TYR A 69 -2.16 -6.88 -11.66
CA TYR A 69 -1.44 -5.69 -11.17
C TYR A 69 -1.72 -5.44 -9.69
N THR A 70 -3.00 -5.46 -9.26
CA THR A 70 -3.32 -5.27 -7.83
C THR A 70 -2.76 -6.38 -6.94
N MET A 71 -2.66 -7.59 -7.46
CA MET A 71 -1.99 -8.71 -6.77
C MET A 71 -0.49 -8.46 -6.61
N CYS A 72 0.19 -8.01 -7.66
CA CYS A 72 1.61 -7.68 -7.60
C CYS A 72 1.89 -6.63 -6.52
N ILE A 73 1.04 -5.60 -6.44
CA ILE A 73 1.14 -4.55 -5.41
C ILE A 73 0.95 -5.14 -4.02
N ALA A 74 -0.06 -5.99 -3.81
CA ALA A 74 -0.30 -6.63 -2.51
C ALA A 74 0.87 -7.56 -2.08
N GLN A 75 1.51 -8.23 -3.05
CA GLN A 75 2.73 -9.01 -2.81
C GLN A 75 3.91 -8.11 -2.40
N MET A 76 4.12 -7.00 -3.12
CA MET A 76 5.19 -6.03 -2.81
C MET A 76 4.99 -5.37 -1.44
N ALA A 77 3.75 -5.02 -1.09
CA ALA A 77 3.41 -4.49 0.23
C ALA A 77 3.54 -5.54 1.35
N GLY A 78 3.73 -6.82 0.99
CA GLY A 78 3.85 -7.92 1.95
C GLY A 78 2.53 -8.29 2.61
N THR A 79 1.39 -7.88 2.07
CA THR A 79 0.06 -8.08 2.68
C THR A 79 -0.55 -9.43 2.34
N MET A 80 0.03 -10.17 1.39
CA MET A 80 -0.44 -11.51 1.04
C MET A 80 0.22 -12.63 1.88
N THR A 81 -0.52 -13.72 2.06
CA THR A 81 -0.01 -15.00 2.57
C THR A 81 0.63 -15.80 1.44
N LYS A 82 1.40 -16.84 1.78
CA LYS A 82 1.95 -17.78 0.80
C LYS A 82 0.87 -18.56 0.02
N LYS A 83 -0.37 -18.58 0.52
CA LYS A 83 -1.52 -19.25 -0.11
C LYS A 83 -2.27 -18.34 -1.10
N GLY A 84 -1.82 -17.10 -1.29
CA GLY A 84 -2.50 -16.15 -2.19
C GLY A 84 -3.71 -15.46 -1.56
N GLU A 85 -3.81 -15.45 -0.22
CA GLU A 85 -4.86 -14.75 0.52
C GLU A 85 -4.36 -13.40 1.05
N ILE A 86 -5.24 -12.42 1.19
CA ILE A 86 -4.93 -11.15 1.83
C ILE A 86 -4.95 -11.36 3.34
N SER A 87 -3.85 -11.03 4.00
CA SER A 87 -3.74 -11.12 5.45
C SER A 87 -4.23 -9.83 6.11
N PHE A 88 -5.30 -9.95 6.89
CA PHE A 88 -5.83 -8.83 7.69
C PHE A 88 -4.75 -8.22 8.59
N THR A 89 -4.06 -9.05 9.39
CA THR A 89 -3.03 -8.60 10.33
C THR A 89 -1.88 -7.88 9.64
N LYS A 90 -1.39 -8.40 8.50
CA LYS A 90 -0.29 -7.74 7.77
C LYS A 90 -0.74 -6.44 7.10
N THR A 91 -1.96 -6.40 6.59
CA THR A 91 -2.52 -5.18 5.98
C THR A 91 -2.73 -4.12 7.06
N MET A 92 -3.23 -4.49 8.24
CA MET A 92 -3.35 -3.61 9.40
C MET A 92 -1.98 -3.03 9.81
N ALA A 93 -0.95 -3.87 9.87
CA ALA A 93 0.41 -3.43 10.18
C ALA A 93 0.97 -2.48 9.10
N GLN A 94 0.68 -2.73 7.82
CA GLN A 94 1.08 -1.81 6.75
C GLN A 94 0.37 -0.45 6.85
N ILE A 95 -0.92 -0.43 7.20
CA ILE A 95 -1.64 0.81 7.42
C ILE A 95 -0.98 1.63 8.53
N GLU A 96 -0.58 0.98 9.62
CA GLU A 96 0.09 1.65 10.72
C GLU A 96 1.47 2.20 10.36
N ALA A 97 2.23 1.47 9.55
CA ALA A 97 3.59 1.84 9.19
C ALA A 97 3.66 2.93 8.11
N MET A 98 2.72 2.91 7.15
CA MET A 98 2.82 3.76 5.97
C MET A 98 1.91 4.98 6.01
N LEU A 99 0.68 4.87 6.52
CA LEU A 99 -0.28 5.96 6.35
C LEU A 99 -0.04 7.10 7.36
N PRO A 100 -0.19 8.37 6.93
CA PRO A 100 -0.30 9.51 7.84
C PRO A 100 -1.44 9.31 8.86
N PRO A 101 -1.30 9.84 10.09
CA PRO A 101 -2.28 9.63 11.17
C PRO A 101 -3.73 9.90 10.78
N GLU A 102 -3.98 10.94 9.98
CA GLU A 102 -5.30 11.37 9.52
C GLU A 102 -6.00 10.36 8.60
N LEU A 103 -5.26 9.51 7.90
CA LEU A 103 -5.83 8.50 7.01
C LEU A 103 -5.99 7.12 7.67
N LYS A 104 -5.29 6.87 8.78
CA LYS A 104 -5.22 5.54 9.41
C LYS A 104 -6.60 5.04 9.82
N THR A 105 -7.40 5.84 10.52
CA THR A 105 -8.69 5.41 11.05
C THR A 105 -9.61 4.90 9.94
N MET A 106 -9.81 5.72 8.89
CA MET A 106 -10.65 5.36 7.74
C MET A 106 -10.11 4.13 7.00
N ALA A 107 -8.80 4.01 6.83
CA ALA A 107 -8.19 2.84 6.18
C ALA A 107 -8.40 1.54 6.98
N LYS A 108 -8.33 1.60 8.31
CA LYS A 108 -8.59 0.42 9.18
C LYS A 108 -10.07 0.01 9.16
N GLU A 109 -10.97 0.98 9.11
CA GLU A 109 -12.40 0.73 8.97
C GLU A 109 -12.72 0.08 7.62
N ALA A 110 -12.17 0.61 6.53
CA ALA A 110 -12.28 0.02 5.19
C ALA A 110 -11.76 -1.43 5.15
N LEU A 111 -10.58 -1.67 5.74
CA LEU A 111 -10.01 -3.02 5.85
C LEU A 111 -10.93 -3.96 6.65
N SER A 112 -11.52 -3.47 7.74
CA SER A 112 -12.43 -4.26 8.59
C SER A 112 -13.75 -4.56 7.88
N HIS A 113 -14.26 -3.61 7.11
CA HIS A 113 -15.45 -3.77 6.27
C HIS A 113 -15.22 -4.79 5.14
N CYS A 114 -14.07 -4.74 4.48
CA CYS A 114 -13.77 -5.52 3.27
C CYS A 114 -13.02 -6.84 3.52
N LYS A 115 -12.79 -7.23 4.77
CA LYS A 115 -11.94 -8.39 5.14
C LYS A 115 -12.41 -9.71 4.50
N ASP A 116 -13.73 -9.86 4.32
CA ASP A 116 -14.37 -11.07 3.83
C ASP A 116 -14.60 -11.06 2.31
N THR A 117 -14.38 -9.92 1.63
CA THR A 117 -14.60 -9.79 0.17
C THR A 117 -13.85 -10.85 -0.63
N GLN A 118 -12.61 -11.14 -0.24
CA GLN A 118 -11.75 -12.12 -0.91
C GLN A 118 -12.29 -13.56 -0.86
N ALA A 119 -13.21 -13.88 0.06
CA ALA A 119 -13.74 -15.24 0.21
C ALA A 119 -14.62 -15.65 -0.98
N SER A 120 -15.20 -14.67 -1.68
CA SER A 120 -16.02 -14.88 -2.87
C SER A 120 -15.23 -15.26 -4.13
N TYR A 121 -13.90 -15.19 -4.08
CA TYR A 121 -13.03 -15.34 -5.24
C TYR A 121 -12.01 -16.46 -5.04
N LYS A 122 -11.75 -17.24 -6.08
CA LYS A 122 -10.70 -18.29 -6.07
C LYS A 122 -9.36 -17.77 -6.58
N ASP A 123 -9.37 -16.98 -7.66
CA ASP A 123 -8.17 -16.40 -8.26
C ASP A 123 -7.58 -15.32 -7.34
N PRO A 124 -6.29 -15.38 -6.95
CA PRO A 124 -5.63 -14.34 -6.17
C PRO A 124 -5.65 -12.94 -6.81
N CYS A 125 -5.65 -12.85 -8.14
CA CYS A 125 -5.81 -11.58 -8.84
C CYS A 125 -7.21 -10.99 -8.56
N ASP A 126 -8.26 -11.81 -8.62
CA ASP A 126 -9.62 -11.38 -8.28
C ASP A 126 -9.74 -11.00 -6.80
N LYS A 127 -9.18 -11.81 -5.89
CA LYS A 127 -9.18 -11.52 -4.44
C LYS A 127 -8.66 -10.13 -4.15
N THR A 128 -7.50 -9.78 -4.71
CA THR A 128 -6.85 -8.49 -4.46
C THR A 128 -7.57 -7.34 -5.14
N TYR A 129 -8.01 -7.51 -6.38
CA TYR A 129 -8.71 -6.46 -7.10
C TYR A 129 -10.02 -6.08 -6.41
N PHE A 130 -10.88 -7.07 -6.12
CA PHE A 130 -12.19 -6.79 -5.58
C PHE A 130 -12.15 -6.38 -4.11
N SER A 131 -11.16 -6.84 -3.32
CA SER A 131 -10.94 -6.29 -1.98
C SER A 131 -10.45 -4.84 -2.01
N ALA A 132 -9.54 -4.48 -2.93
CA ALA A 132 -9.11 -3.09 -3.11
C ALA A 132 -10.26 -2.20 -3.60
N LYS A 133 -11.06 -2.70 -4.55
CA LYS A 133 -12.29 -2.04 -5.01
C LYS A 133 -13.28 -1.82 -3.87
N CYS A 134 -13.52 -2.83 -3.02
CA CYS A 134 -14.38 -2.66 -1.84
C CYS A 134 -13.90 -1.53 -0.93
N ALA A 135 -12.59 -1.44 -0.69
CA ALA A 135 -12.03 -0.36 0.12
C ALA A 135 -12.17 1.01 -0.56
N ALA A 136 -11.97 1.07 -1.89
CA ALA A 136 -12.19 2.27 -2.69
C ALA A 136 -13.66 2.72 -2.69
N ASP A 137 -14.61 1.79 -2.80
CA ASP A 137 -16.05 2.07 -2.77
C ASP A 137 -16.50 2.51 -1.35
N PHE A 138 -15.86 1.99 -0.30
CA PHE A 138 -16.15 2.34 1.10
C PHE A 138 -15.64 3.75 1.47
N SER A 139 -14.47 4.15 0.99
CA SER A 139 -13.84 5.44 1.34
C SER A 139 -13.25 6.18 0.13
N PRO A 140 -14.07 6.50 -0.89
CA PRO A 140 -13.59 7.00 -2.19
C PRO A 140 -12.77 8.29 -2.11
N ASP A 141 -13.07 9.14 -1.13
CA ASP A 141 -12.40 10.43 -0.92
C ASP A 141 -10.98 10.31 -0.33
N THR A 142 -10.64 9.16 0.27
CA THR A 142 -9.38 8.98 1.03
C THR A 142 -8.56 7.79 0.57
N PHE A 143 -9.18 6.79 -0.05
CA PHE A 143 -8.47 5.63 -0.56
C PHE A 143 -7.54 6.04 -1.71
N MET A 144 -6.36 5.45 -1.74
CA MET A 144 -5.38 5.64 -2.82
C MET A 144 -4.75 4.30 -3.11
N PHE A 145 -4.61 3.96 -4.39
CA PHE A 145 -3.89 2.76 -4.81
C PHE A 145 -2.60 3.12 -5.55
N PRO A 146 -1.50 2.37 -5.35
CA PRO A 146 -0.28 2.50 -6.13
C PRO A 146 -0.50 2.61 -7.63
#